data_AF-Q56ZQ4-F1
#
_entry.id   AF-Q56ZQ4-F1
#
_cell.length_a   1.000
_cell.length_b   1.000
_cell.length_c   1.000
_cell.angle_alpha   90.00
_cell.angle_beta   90.00
_cell.angle_gamma   90.00
#
_symmetry.space_group_name_H-M   'P 1'
#
loop_
_entity.id
_entity.type
_entity.pdbx_description
1 polymer ?
#
loop_
_entity_poly.entity_id
_entity_poly.type
_entity_poly.pdbx_seq_one_letter_code
_entity_poly.pdbx_strand_id
1 'polypeptide(L)' 'MAGVENALGKQLGSNNALNNARATLAAVQQMRQFRDVAQERGIPMEELWK' A
#
# COMPACT_ATOMS: atom_id res chain seq x y z
N MET A 1 8.64 -5.06 -13.74
CA MET A 1 8.10 -5.40 -12.40
C MET A 1 8.34 -4.21 -11.47
N ALA A 2 7.56 -4.05 -10.40
CA ALA A 2 7.48 -2.83 -9.60
C ALA A 2 8.76 -2.40 -8.84
N GLY A 3 9.82 -3.22 -8.82
CA GLY A 3 11.12 -2.85 -8.24
C GLY A 3 11.18 -2.88 -6.71
N VAL A 4 10.19 -3.46 -6.03
CA VAL A 4 10.18 -3.61 -4.57
C VAL A 4 10.99 -4.84 -4.17
N GLU A 5 12.02 -4.65 -3.34
CA GLU A 5 12.89 -5.73 -2.87
C GLU A 5 12.27 -6.52 -1.71
N ASN A 6 11.61 -5.82 -0.79
CA ASN A 6 11.08 -6.39 0.44
C ASN A 6 9.57 -6.16 0.53
N ALA A 7 8.79 -7.24 0.42
CA ALA A 7 7.34 -7.22 0.58
C ALA A 7 6.82 -8.59 1.02
N LEU A 8 5.74 -8.61 1.80
CA LEU A 8 4.98 -9.81 2.12
C LEU A 8 3.58 -9.69 1.49
N GLY A 9 3.15 -10.75 0.82
CA GLY A 9 1.82 -10.80 0.22
C GLY A 9 1.32 -12.23 0.14
N LYS A 10 0.02 -12.43 0.38
CA LYS A 10 -0.67 -13.70 0.18
C LYS A 10 -1.96 -13.45 -0.57
N GLN A 11 -2.10 -14.08 -1.73
CA GLN A 11 -3.37 -14.14 -2.43
C GLN A 11 -4.35 -15.04 -1.67
N LEU A 12 -5.53 -14.53 -1.39
CA LEU A 12 -6.66 -15.27 -0.82
C LEU A 12 -7.85 -15.18 -1.80
N GLY A 13 -8.66 -16.24 -1.88
CA GLY A 13 -9.80 -16.28 -2.80
C GLY A 13 -9.46 -16.83 -4.18
N SER A 14 -9.74 -16.07 -5.24
CA SER A 14 -9.67 -16.53 -6.65
C SER A 14 -8.24 -16.88 -7.08
N ASN A 15 -8.10 -17.95 -7.87
CA ASN A 15 -6.82 -18.38 -8.47
C ASN A 15 -6.56 -17.75 -9.86
N ASN A 16 -7.36 -16.78 -10.30
CA ASN A 16 -7.19 -16.14 -11.60
C ASN A 16 -6.01 -15.15 -11.60
N ALA A 17 -4.95 -15.47 -12.33
CA ALA A 17 -3.71 -14.68 -12.36
C ALA A 17 -3.90 -13.22 -12.81
N LEU A 18 -4.74 -12.96 -13.81
CA LEU A 18 -4.97 -11.59 -14.32
C LEU A 18 -5.65 -10.72 -13.27
N ASN A 19 -6.67 -11.25 -12.61
CA ASN A 19 -7.40 -10.53 -11.58
C ASN A 19 -6.54 -10.34 -10.33
N ASN A 20 -5.69 -11.30 -9.98
CA ASN A 20 -4.76 -11.17 -8.87
C ASN A 20 -3.74 -10.06 -9.12
N ALA A 21 -3.19 -9.95 -10.33
CA ALA A 21 -2.32 -8.83 -10.70
C ALA A 21 -3.04 -7.47 -10.62
N ARG A 22 -4.29 -7.39 -11.10
CA ARG A 22 -5.11 -6.18 -10.98
C ARG A 22 -5.41 -5.81 -9.52
N ALA A 23 -5.70 -6.81 -8.68
CA ALA A 23 -5.94 -6.60 -7.26
C ALA A 23 -4.69 -6.08 -6.55
N THR A 24 -3.50 -6.58 -6.90
CA THR A 24 -2.23 -6.04 -6.39
C THR A 24 -2.03 -4.58 -6.79
N LEU A 25 -2.30 -4.22 -8.05
CA LEU A 25 -2.21 -2.83 -8.50
C LEU A 25 -3.18 -1.92 -7.74
N ALA A 26 -4.44 -2.33 -7.59
CA ALA A 26 -5.44 -1.58 -6.85
C ALA A 26 -5.05 -1.42 -5.37
N ALA A 27 -4.49 -2.46 -4.74
CA ALA A 27 -4.04 -2.41 -3.35
C ALA A 27 -2.89 -1.42 -3.15
N VAL A 28 -1.87 -1.46 -4.02
CA VAL A 28 -0.72 -0.54 -3.93
C VAL A 28 -1.11 0.90 -4.23
N GLN A 29 -2.04 1.14 -5.16
CA GLN A 29 -2.54 2.49 -5.47
C GLN A 29 -3.26 3.15 -4.29
N GLN A 30 -3.85 2.37 -3.38
CA GLN A 30 -4.56 2.90 -2.21
C GLN A 30 -3.62 3.14 -1.01
N MET A 31 -2.37 2.69 -1.08
CA MET A 31 -1.40 2.93 -0.01
C MET A 31 -1.09 4.42 0.09
N ARG A 32 -1.08 4.94 1.33
CA ARG A 32 -0.79 6.35 1.62
C ARG A 32 0.55 6.45 2.34
N GLN A 33 1.34 7.46 2.00
CA GLN A 33 2.60 7.72 2.71
C GLN A 33 2.33 8.57 3.96
N PHE A 34 3.13 8.38 5.01
CA PHE A 34 2.95 9.10 6.28
C PHE A 34 2.96 10.62 6.11
N ARG A 35 3.76 11.16 5.16
CA ARG A 35 3.80 12.60 4.86
C ARG A 35 2.47 13.15 4.38
N ASP A 36 1.80 12.43 3.49
CA ASP A 36 0.51 12.85 2.93
C ASP A 36 -0.58 12.76 4.00
N VAL A 37 -0.47 11.75 4.89
CA VAL A 37 -1.39 11.57 6.02
C VAL A 37 -1.21 12.67 7.08
N ALA A 38 0.03 13.02 7.43
CA ALA A 38 0.33 14.10 8.37
C ALA A 38 -0.21 15.45 7.85
N GLN A 39 0.03 15.74 6.57
CA GLN A 39 -0.46 16.94 5.92
C GLN A 39 -1.99 17.02 5.90
N GLU A 40 -2.68 15.92 5.55
CA GLU A 40 -4.15 15.89 5.53
C GLU A 40 -4.76 16.06 6.92
N ARG A 41 -4.12 15.49 7.95
CA ARG A 41 -4.60 15.58 9.34
C ARG A 41 -4.20 16.87 10.06
N GLY A 42 -3.24 17.63 9.53
CA GLY A 42 -2.75 18.86 10.14
C GLY A 42 -1.96 18.63 11.44
N ILE A 43 -1.38 17.44 11.62
CA ILE A 43 -0.57 17.08 12.79
C ILE A 43 0.90 16.90 12.42
N PRO A 44 1.83 17.17 13.33
CA PRO A 44 3.25 16.96 13.09
C PRO A 44 3.57 15.46 12.87
N MET A 45 4.56 15.18 12.02
CA MET A 45 4.94 13.80 11.66
C MET A 45 5.36 12.97 12.88
N GLU A 46 5.95 13.63 13.87
CA GLU A 46 6.41 13.06 15.13
C GLU A 46 5.27 12.39 15.91
N GLU A 47 4.02 12.85 15.73
CA GLU A 47 2.85 12.22 16.36
C GLU A 47 2.41 10.93 15.65
N LEU A 48 2.78 10.72 14.39
CA LEU A 48 2.50 9.48 13.65
C LEU A 48 3.53 8.37 13.93
N TRP A 49 4.71 8.73 14.45
CA TRP A 49 5.80 7.80 14.74
C TRP A 49 5.96 7.40 16.20
N LYS A 50 5.39 8.17 17.13
CA LYS A 50 5.32 7.80 18.56
C LYS A 50 4.44 6.57 18.76
#